data_AF-A0A1R0KU72-F1
#
_entry.id   AF-A0A1R0KU72-F1
#
_cell.length_a   1.000
_cell.length_b   1.000
_cell.length_c   1.000
_cell.angle_alpha   90.00
_cell.angle_beta   90.00
_cell.angle_gamma   90.00
#
_symmetry.space_group_name_H-M   'P 1'
#
loop_
_entity.id
_entity.type
_entity.pdbx_description
1 polymer ?
#
loop_
_entity_poly.entity_id
_entity_poly.type
_entity_poly.pdbx_seq_one_letter_code
_entity_poly.pdbx_strand_id
1 'polypeptide(L)'
;MAAHTRSAPPRAALGIRLAQLTAGTLAIGLGVALLQRARLGLLPMDVLHLGVAHRFGFSLGGGIIAVQAVMLMAFVPLRIRPGIGTVAGFVVPAITADLLLGVLPPVTSLPARIVWLAAGGAVFCVGAATYLTAALGPLPRDGLMLAFGGDRPRRIAGIRIGFDVAFVLAGAALLGPSVATHGGGIGPGTLVLAFGCGPAIAVLLRLVAGVPGFSQQINGRGAGAGKRHVHLLSYMSFRHAQGSQPVQLHFMQAYARILRDTGVTVDPGLRSATPREVIRQRALPTNHLDIPDPALISAQLEFWWLLMWDVLDAVRTRDHTHLPSRRDLLDRMNAVGGNQEMSSFTDEELTALDSALDLYRNAAADQLAGDVIAVTYFLPALLHVERGFQGAGTRFPARPRTDGGDVHDSLLLTHCRAARDRYRKGTTDITDRVYHAVCRHLDRAERDDTALHGSYRALVASYNRNHPQELEPRLHTPGDEFATPAQDRAA
;
A
#
# COMPACT_ATOMS: atom_id res chain seq x y z
N MET A 1 5.29 -35.85 0.31
CA MET A 1 4.93 -35.33 -1.02
C MET A 1 3.47 -34.91 -0.98
N ALA A 2 3.17 -33.68 -0.53
CA ALA A 2 1.80 -33.20 -0.36
C ALA A 2 1.56 -32.02 -1.31
N ALA A 3 0.68 -32.24 -2.29
CA ALA A 3 0.33 -31.27 -3.31
C ALA A 3 -0.41 -30.07 -2.70
N HIS A 4 0.12 -28.86 -2.90
CA HIS A 4 -0.58 -27.62 -2.62
C HIS A 4 -1.75 -27.43 -3.59
N THR A 5 -2.95 -27.85 -3.20
CA THR A 5 -4.18 -27.45 -3.88
C THR A 5 -4.51 -26.01 -3.53
N ARG A 6 -4.09 -25.07 -4.36
CA ARG A 6 -4.64 -23.70 -4.37
C ARG A 6 -6.13 -23.80 -4.70
N SER A 7 -7.01 -23.42 -3.78
CA SER A 7 -8.43 -23.28 -4.08
C SER A 7 -8.62 -22.24 -5.18
N ALA A 8 -9.08 -22.67 -6.36
CA ALA A 8 -9.41 -21.78 -7.45
C ALA A 8 -10.51 -20.78 -7.02
N PRO A 9 -10.48 -19.52 -7.50
CA PRO A 9 -11.58 -18.59 -7.24
C PRO A 9 -12.90 -19.18 -7.78
N PRO A 10 -14.05 -18.87 -7.17
CA PRO A 10 -15.34 -19.37 -7.65
C PRO A 10 -15.49 -19.06 -9.14
N ARG A 11 -15.89 -20.05 -9.95
CA ARG A 11 -15.91 -20.00 -11.43
C ARG A 11 -16.60 -18.74 -11.99
N ALA A 12 -17.62 -18.24 -11.29
CA ALA A 12 -18.32 -17.01 -11.63
C ALA A 12 -17.43 -15.74 -11.59
N ALA A 13 -16.50 -15.65 -10.63
CA ALA A 13 -15.58 -14.52 -10.51
C ALA A 13 -14.50 -14.51 -11.61
N LEU A 14 -14.08 -15.68 -12.11
CA LEU A 14 -13.16 -15.77 -13.24
C LEU A 14 -13.84 -15.37 -14.56
N GLY A 15 -15.09 -15.80 -14.77
CA GLY A 15 -15.87 -15.44 -15.96
C GLY A 15 -16.04 -13.93 -16.13
N ILE A 16 -16.38 -13.21 -15.05
CA ILE A 16 -16.51 -11.74 -15.06
C ILE A 16 -15.18 -11.07 -15.44
N ARG A 17 -14.06 -11.55 -14.87
CA ARG A 17 -12.74 -10.98 -15.14
C ARG A 17 -12.26 -11.24 -16.56
N LEU A 18 -12.57 -12.42 -17.11
CA LEU A 18 -12.31 -12.71 -18.52
C LEU A 18 -13.17 -11.83 -19.43
N ALA A 19 -14.44 -11.64 -19.11
CA ALA A 19 -15.31 -10.73 -19.86
C ALA A 19 -14.80 -9.28 -19.83
N GLN A 20 -14.30 -8.80 -18.69
CA GLN A 20 -13.69 -7.48 -18.55
C GLN A 20 -12.38 -7.33 -19.29
N LEU A 21 -11.52 -8.35 -19.23
CA LEU A 21 -10.29 -8.44 -20.00
C LEU A 21 -10.61 -8.32 -21.49
N THR A 22 -11.54 -9.13 -21.99
CA THR A 22 -11.94 -9.12 -23.40
C THR A 22 -12.60 -7.80 -23.81
N ALA A 23 -13.62 -7.35 -23.08
CA ALA A 23 -14.32 -6.10 -23.41
C ALA A 23 -13.39 -4.88 -23.35
N GLY A 24 -12.54 -4.79 -22.32
CA GLY A 24 -11.57 -3.73 -22.17
C GLY A 24 -10.53 -3.73 -23.29
N THR A 25 -9.97 -4.88 -23.64
CA THR A 25 -8.97 -4.98 -24.72
C THR A 25 -9.54 -4.72 -26.11
N LEU A 26 -10.77 -5.16 -26.39
CA LEU A 26 -11.49 -4.80 -27.62
C LEU A 26 -11.70 -3.29 -27.72
N ALA A 27 -12.13 -2.65 -26.63
CA ALA A 27 -12.31 -1.20 -26.59
C ALA A 27 -10.98 -0.44 -26.76
N ILE A 28 -9.88 -0.92 -26.16
CA ILE A 28 -8.54 -0.35 -26.40
C ILE A 28 -8.20 -0.40 -27.90
N GLY A 29 -8.37 -1.56 -28.55
CA GLY A 29 -8.11 -1.70 -29.98
C GLY A 29 -8.96 -0.79 -30.86
N LEU A 30 -10.24 -0.63 -30.53
CA LEU A 30 -11.13 0.34 -31.17
C LEU A 30 -10.64 1.79 -30.98
N GLY A 31 -10.27 2.15 -29.76
CA GLY A 31 -9.71 3.47 -29.47
C GLY A 31 -8.46 3.75 -30.32
N VAL A 32 -7.53 2.81 -30.39
CA VAL A 32 -6.30 2.92 -31.21
C VAL A 32 -6.63 3.09 -32.69
N ALA A 33 -7.56 2.30 -33.24
CA ALA A 33 -7.99 2.42 -34.64
C ALA A 33 -8.60 3.80 -34.95
N LEU A 34 -9.48 4.31 -34.06
CA LEU A 34 -10.08 5.64 -34.22
C LEU A 34 -9.03 6.75 -34.17
N LEU A 35 -8.09 6.69 -33.23
CA LEU A 35 -6.98 7.64 -33.11
C LEU A 35 -6.10 7.64 -34.37
N GLN A 36 -5.77 6.45 -34.90
CA GLN A 36 -4.99 6.33 -36.12
C GLN A 36 -5.71 6.90 -37.34
N ARG A 37 -7.05 6.78 -37.42
CA ARG A 37 -7.84 7.39 -38.49
C ARG A 37 -8.04 8.89 -38.32
N ALA A 38 -8.06 9.39 -37.09
CA ALA A 38 -8.09 10.81 -36.82
C ALA A 38 -6.84 11.54 -37.34
N ARG A 39 -5.66 10.89 -37.36
CA ARG A 39 -4.39 11.47 -37.84
C ARG A 39 -4.05 12.82 -37.18
N LEU A 40 -4.49 13.07 -35.94
CA LEU A 40 -4.22 14.32 -35.20
C LEU A 40 -3.16 14.12 -34.10
N GLY A 41 -2.55 12.93 -34.06
CA GLY A 41 -1.64 12.47 -33.02
C GLY A 41 -2.15 11.18 -32.38
N LEU A 42 -1.20 10.33 -32.00
CA LEU A 42 -1.43 9.07 -31.31
C LEU A 42 -1.05 9.16 -29.83
N LEU A 43 -1.41 8.12 -29.07
CA LEU A 43 -0.86 7.89 -27.74
C LEU A 43 0.68 7.77 -27.81
N PRO A 44 1.44 8.26 -26.81
CA PRO A 44 2.91 8.26 -26.84
C PRO A 44 3.57 6.93 -27.23
N MET A 45 3.02 5.82 -26.72
CA MET A 45 3.48 4.47 -27.03
C MET A 45 3.10 4.02 -28.45
N ASP A 46 1.93 4.44 -28.95
CA ASP A 46 1.50 4.10 -30.30
C ASP A 46 2.31 4.82 -31.38
N VAL A 47 2.95 5.94 -31.04
CA VAL A 47 3.98 6.55 -31.89
C VAL A 47 5.15 5.59 -32.12
N LEU A 48 5.60 4.90 -31.07
CA LEU A 48 6.63 3.86 -31.19
C LEU A 48 6.12 2.64 -31.95
N HIS A 49 4.90 2.17 -31.67
CA HIS A 49 4.28 1.06 -32.40
C HIS A 49 4.20 1.34 -33.89
N LEU A 50 3.75 2.53 -34.27
CA LEU A 50 3.66 2.97 -35.66
C LEU A 50 5.06 3.09 -36.29
N GLY A 51 6.05 3.60 -35.55
CA GLY A 51 7.43 3.68 -36.03
C GLY A 51 8.06 2.32 -36.30
N VAL A 52 7.88 1.36 -35.40
CA VAL A 52 8.33 -0.03 -35.61
C VAL A 52 7.57 -0.66 -36.78
N ALA A 53 6.25 -0.48 -36.85
CA ALA A 53 5.44 -0.99 -37.95
C ALA A 53 5.92 -0.46 -39.30
N HIS A 54 6.19 0.85 -39.40
CA HIS A 54 6.68 1.46 -40.62
C HIS A 54 8.08 0.97 -41.00
N ARG A 55 9.00 0.87 -40.03
CA ARG A 55 10.39 0.48 -40.29
C ARG A 55 10.53 -0.96 -40.76
N PHE A 56 9.71 -1.87 -40.23
CA PHE A 56 9.81 -3.31 -40.50
C PHE A 56 8.72 -3.83 -41.45
N GLY A 57 7.85 -2.96 -41.97
CA GLY A 57 6.78 -3.34 -42.89
C GLY A 57 5.64 -4.13 -42.25
N PHE A 58 5.39 -3.93 -40.95
CA PHE A 58 4.27 -4.55 -40.25
C PHE A 58 3.00 -3.70 -40.34
N SER A 59 1.86 -4.32 -40.05
CA SER A 59 0.65 -3.59 -39.69
C SER A 59 0.85 -2.86 -38.35
N LEU A 60 -0.06 -1.94 -38.01
CA LEU A 60 -0.01 -1.26 -36.71
C LEU A 60 -0.11 -2.28 -35.57
N GLY A 61 -1.00 -3.26 -35.67
CA GLY A 61 -1.10 -4.38 -34.73
C GLY A 61 0.17 -5.20 -34.64
N GLY A 62 0.84 -5.47 -35.76
CA GLY A 62 2.16 -6.12 -35.75
C GLY A 62 3.22 -5.31 -35.01
N GLY A 63 3.22 -3.97 -35.16
CA GLY A 63 4.06 -3.06 -34.39
C GLY A 63 3.77 -3.10 -32.88
N ILE A 64 2.49 -3.14 -32.48
CA ILE A 64 2.07 -3.31 -31.09
C ILE A 64 2.63 -4.63 -30.52
N ILE A 65 2.43 -5.74 -31.22
CA ILE A 65 2.89 -7.07 -30.77
C ILE A 65 4.42 -7.09 -30.64
N ALA A 66 5.14 -6.56 -31.64
CA ALA A 66 6.61 -6.58 -31.65
C ALA A 66 7.20 -5.80 -30.46
N VAL A 67 6.77 -4.56 -30.25
CA VAL A 67 7.26 -3.73 -29.14
C VAL A 67 6.91 -4.35 -27.80
N GLN A 68 5.68 -4.82 -27.64
CA GLN A 68 5.22 -5.40 -26.38
C GLN A 68 5.92 -6.73 -26.07
N ALA A 69 6.23 -7.54 -27.09
CA ALA A 69 7.07 -8.73 -26.94
C ALA A 69 8.49 -8.39 -26.48
N VAL A 70 9.11 -7.34 -27.04
CA VAL A 70 10.42 -6.86 -26.58
C VAL A 70 10.39 -6.39 -25.13
N MET A 71 9.37 -5.61 -24.74
CA MET A 71 9.21 -5.17 -23.36
C MET A 71 8.92 -6.34 -22.42
N LEU A 72 8.22 -7.38 -22.90
CA LEU A 72 7.97 -8.60 -22.15
C LEU A 72 9.27 -9.38 -21.90
N MET A 73 10.22 -9.38 -22.84
CA MET A 73 11.54 -10.00 -22.60
C MET A 73 12.27 -9.35 -21.42
N ALA A 74 12.10 -8.04 -21.20
CA ALA A 74 12.68 -7.35 -20.04
C ALA A 74 12.10 -7.83 -18.69
N PHE A 75 10.98 -8.56 -18.68
CA PHE A 75 10.46 -9.18 -17.45
C PHE A 75 11.35 -10.31 -16.93
N VAL A 76 12.09 -11.00 -17.81
CA VAL A 76 12.96 -12.12 -17.44
C VAL A 76 14.05 -11.68 -16.44
N PRO A 77 14.90 -10.67 -16.74
CA PRO A 77 15.88 -10.18 -15.78
C PRO A 77 15.23 -9.52 -14.55
N LEU A 78 14.05 -8.90 -14.71
CA LEU A 78 13.33 -8.24 -13.62
C LEU A 78 12.49 -9.20 -12.75
N ARG A 79 12.48 -10.50 -13.08
CA ARG A 79 11.70 -11.56 -12.40
C ARG A 79 10.21 -11.23 -12.26
N ILE A 80 9.63 -10.52 -13.22
CA ILE A 80 8.20 -10.22 -13.27
C ILE A 80 7.47 -11.39 -13.94
N ARG A 81 6.50 -12.00 -13.26
CA ARG A 81 5.75 -13.14 -13.81
C ARG A 81 4.58 -12.66 -14.69
N PRO A 82 4.53 -12.99 -15.99
CA PRO A 82 3.40 -12.64 -16.83
C PRO A 82 2.16 -13.46 -16.46
N GLY A 83 0.98 -12.84 -16.60
CA GLY A 83 -0.31 -13.52 -16.49
C GLY A 83 -0.99 -13.65 -17.85
N ILE A 84 -2.15 -14.33 -17.90
CA ILE A 84 -2.94 -14.45 -19.15
C ILE A 84 -3.37 -13.08 -19.69
N GLY A 85 -3.65 -12.13 -18.80
CA GLY A 85 -3.96 -10.75 -19.13
C GLY A 85 -2.76 -9.98 -19.69
N THR A 86 -1.52 -10.37 -19.35
CA THR A 86 -0.32 -9.72 -19.89
C THR A 86 -0.22 -9.90 -21.40
N VAL A 87 -0.47 -11.11 -21.91
CA VAL A 87 -0.41 -11.41 -23.35
C VAL A 87 -1.68 -10.94 -24.05
N ALA A 88 -2.86 -11.28 -23.50
CA ALA A 88 -4.14 -10.84 -24.06
C ALA A 88 -4.24 -9.31 -24.14
N GLY A 89 -3.65 -8.61 -23.17
CA GLY A 89 -3.63 -7.15 -23.05
C GLY A 89 -2.93 -6.41 -24.19
N PHE A 90 -2.10 -7.06 -25.00
CA PHE A 90 -1.54 -6.45 -26.21
C PHE A 90 -1.88 -7.20 -27.51
N VAL A 91 -2.14 -8.51 -27.46
CA VAL A 91 -2.53 -9.27 -28.65
C VAL A 91 -3.95 -8.92 -29.10
N VAL A 92 -4.92 -8.87 -28.19
CA VAL A 92 -6.32 -8.59 -28.55
C VAL A 92 -6.49 -7.17 -29.09
N PRO A 93 -5.94 -6.11 -28.45
CA PRO A 93 -6.02 -4.77 -29.02
C PRO A 93 -5.32 -4.64 -30.36
N ALA A 94 -4.19 -5.31 -30.57
CA ALA A 94 -3.46 -5.29 -31.83
C ALA A 94 -4.29 -5.85 -32.99
N ILE A 95 -4.86 -7.05 -32.81
CA ILE A 95 -5.72 -7.69 -33.82
C ILE A 95 -6.96 -6.83 -34.06
N THR A 96 -7.59 -6.33 -32.99
CA THR A 96 -8.79 -5.50 -33.09
C THR A 96 -8.52 -4.21 -33.85
N ALA A 97 -7.39 -3.55 -33.58
CA ALA A 97 -7.00 -2.33 -34.28
C ALA A 97 -6.82 -2.56 -35.78
N ASP A 98 -6.11 -3.63 -36.18
CA ASP A 98 -5.90 -3.95 -37.60
C ASP A 98 -7.21 -4.30 -38.31
N LEU A 99 -8.07 -5.11 -37.69
CA LEU A 99 -9.39 -5.46 -38.26
C LEU A 99 -10.23 -4.21 -38.48
N LEU A 100 -10.30 -3.32 -37.49
CA LEU A 100 -11.06 -2.07 -37.59
C LEU A 100 -10.44 -1.10 -38.60
N LEU A 101 -9.10 -1.03 -38.67
CA LEU A 101 -8.42 -0.27 -39.71
C LEU A 101 -8.60 -0.88 -41.10
N GLY A 102 -8.97 -2.14 -41.24
CA GLY A 102 -9.37 -2.73 -42.54
C GLY A 102 -10.74 -2.24 -43.02
N VAL A 103 -11.67 -1.93 -42.10
CA VAL A 103 -13.07 -1.61 -42.44
C VAL A 103 -13.44 -0.14 -42.30
N LEU A 104 -12.78 0.61 -41.41
CA LEU A 104 -13.08 2.02 -41.23
C LEU A 104 -12.70 2.81 -42.50
N PRO A 105 -13.49 3.80 -42.94
CA PRO A 105 -13.13 4.67 -44.07
C PRO A 105 -12.14 5.76 -43.62
N PRO A 106 -11.32 6.31 -44.53
CA PRO A 106 -10.40 7.40 -44.21
C PRO A 106 -11.20 8.67 -43.87
N VAL A 107 -10.74 9.41 -42.86
CA VAL A 107 -11.40 10.65 -42.42
C VAL A 107 -10.62 11.85 -42.95
N THR A 108 -11.25 12.65 -43.81
CA THR A 108 -10.59 13.77 -44.50
C THR A 108 -10.89 15.11 -43.84
N SER A 109 -12.12 15.34 -43.39
CA SER A 109 -12.52 16.62 -42.80
C SER A 109 -11.95 16.80 -41.39
N LEU A 110 -11.43 17.99 -41.11
CA LEU A 110 -10.85 18.31 -39.80
C LEU A 110 -11.86 18.15 -38.63
N PRO A 111 -13.13 18.59 -38.74
CA PRO A 111 -14.11 18.38 -37.68
C PRO A 111 -14.33 16.89 -37.37
N ALA A 112 -14.46 16.04 -38.39
CA ALA A 112 -14.62 14.60 -38.17
C ALA A 112 -13.37 13.99 -37.52
N ARG A 113 -12.17 14.44 -37.92
CA ARG A 113 -10.90 14.01 -37.28
C ARG A 113 -10.85 14.39 -35.80
N ILE A 114 -11.32 15.59 -35.42
CA ILE A 114 -11.40 16.02 -34.01
C ILE A 114 -12.37 15.14 -33.23
N VAL A 115 -13.56 14.85 -33.80
CA VAL A 115 -14.54 13.95 -33.18
C VAL A 115 -13.95 12.55 -32.98
N TRP A 116 -13.24 12.03 -33.98
CA TRP A 116 -12.59 10.71 -33.88
C TRP A 116 -11.43 10.70 -32.89
N LEU A 117 -10.66 11.78 -32.77
CA LEU A 117 -9.64 11.93 -31.73
C LEU A 117 -10.27 11.86 -30.34
N ALA A 118 -11.34 12.64 -30.10
CA ALA A 118 -12.04 12.68 -28.83
C ALA A 118 -12.69 11.33 -28.49
N ALA A 119 -13.43 10.74 -29.44
CA ALA A 119 -14.07 9.44 -29.29
C ALA A 119 -13.04 8.33 -29.07
N GLY A 120 -11.98 8.29 -29.88
CA GLY A 120 -10.90 7.32 -29.76
C GLY A 120 -10.19 7.39 -28.42
N GLY A 121 -9.86 8.61 -27.96
CA GLY A 121 -9.27 8.83 -26.64
C GLY A 121 -10.20 8.41 -25.49
N ALA A 122 -11.49 8.74 -25.56
CA ALA A 122 -12.48 8.36 -24.56
C ALA A 122 -12.68 6.84 -24.50
N VAL A 123 -12.88 6.20 -25.64
CA VAL A 123 -13.04 4.74 -25.77
C VAL A 123 -11.78 4.02 -25.29
N PHE A 124 -10.59 4.52 -25.64
CA PHE A 124 -9.33 4.00 -25.11
C PHE A 124 -9.28 4.09 -23.58
N CYS A 125 -9.65 5.22 -22.98
CA CYS A 125 -9.61 5.40 -21.53
C CYS A 125 -10.60 4.47 -20.81
N VAL A 126 -11.80 4.31 -21.34
CA VAL A 126 -12.80 3.36 -20.82
C VAL A 126 -12.28 1.94 -20.94
N GLY A 127 -11.79 1.55 -22.13
CA GLY A 127 -11.22 0.23 -22.37
C GLY A 127 -10.04 -0.08 -21.45
N ALA A 128 -9.12 0.87 -21.27
CA ALA A 128 -7.99 0.77 -20.37
C ALA A 128 -8.43 0.62 -18.91
N ALA A 129 -9.42 1.40 -18.45
CA ALA A 129 -9.97 1.25 -17.12
C ALA A 129 -10.59 -0.15 -16.93
N THR A 130 -11.48 -0.59 -17.83
CA THR A 130 -12.13 -1.91 -17.78
C THR A 130 -11.16 -3.08 -17.89
N TYR A 131 -10.12 -2.94 -18.71
CA TYR A 131 -9.05 -3.93 -18.81
C TYR A 131 -8.26 -4.03 -17.50
N LEU A 132 -7.81 -2.88 -16.96
CA LEU A 132 -7.02 -2.84 -15.74
C LEU A 132 -7.77 -3.44 -14.55
N THR A 133 -9.10 -3.32 -14.56
CA THR A 133 -9.92 -3.87 -13.49
C THR A 133 -10.05 -5.40 -13.53
N ALA A 134 -9.79 -6.06 -14.67
CA ALA A 134 -9.75 -7.52 -14.79
C ALA A 134 -8.64 -8.17 -13.95
N ALA A 135 -7.54 -7.44 -13.69
CA ALA A 135 -6.42 -7.85 -12.84
C ALA A 135 -5.78 -9.22 -13.20
N LEU A 136 -5.78 -9.60 -14.48
CA LEU A 136 -5.27 -10.91 -14.95
C LEU A 136 -3.78 -10.88 -15.38
N GLY A 137 -3.06 -9.80 -15.08
CA GLY A 137 -1.63 -9.63 -15.34
C GLY A 137 -1.30 -8.18 -15.75
N PRO A 138 -0.11 -7.66 -15.41
CA PRO A 138 0.30 -6.32 -15.85
C PRO A 138 0.64 -6.31 -17.34
N LEU A 139 0.42 -5.19 -18.05
CA LEU A 139 1.03 -4.99 -19.38
C LEU A 139 2.55 -4.93 -19.24
N PRO A 140 3.32 -5.32 -20.29
CA PRO A 140 4.77 -5.18 -20.32
C PRO A 140 5.25 -3.79 -19.88
N ARG A 141 4.69 -2.71 -20.46
CA ARG A 141 4.98 -1.33 -20.06
C ARG A 141 4.72 -1.04 -18.58
N ASP A 142 3.53 -1.38 -18.11
CA ASP A 142 3.11 -1.05 -16.76
C ASP A 142 3.95 -1.81 -15.73
N GLY A 143 4.32 -3.06 -16.03
CA GLY A 143 5.27 -3.84 -15.24
C GLY A 143 6.65 -3.19 -15.16
N LEU A 144 7.18 -2.67 -16.27
CA LEU A 144 8.44 -1.92 -16.26
C LEU A 144 8.33 -0.62 -15.46
N MET A 145 7.25 0.14 -15.66
CA MET A 145 7.00 1.38 -14.91
C MET A 145 6.96 1.14 -13.40
N LEU A 146 6.33 0.05 -12.96
CA LEU A 146 6.29 -0.33 -11.54
C LEU A 146 7.65 -0.82 -11.05
N ALA A 147 8.37 -1.62 -11.84
CA ALA A 147 9.69 -2.14 -11.47
C ALA A 147 10.71 -1.01 -11.26
N PHE A 148 10.73 -0.02 -12.15
CA PHE A 148 11.62 1.13 -12.01
C PHE A 148 11.10 2.16 -10.99
N GLY A 149 9.79 2.31 -10.85
CA GLY A 149 9.18 3.32 -9.96
C GLY A 149 9.20 2.96 -8.49
N GLY A 150 9.09 1.68 -8.16
CA GLY A 150 8.84 1.23 -6.79
C GLY A 150 7.54 1.83 -6.26
N ASP A 151 7.47 2.11 -4.95
CA ASP A 151 6.20 2.46 -4.28
C ASP A 151 5.92 3.97 -4.18
N ARG A 152 6.74 4.83 -4.80
CA ARG A 152 6.60 6.30 -4.68
C ARG A 152 5.76 6.88 -5.82
N PRO A 153 4.58 7.49 -5.55
CA PRO A 153 3.69 8.02 -6.60
C PRO A 153 4.36 9.04 -7.52
N ARG A 154 5.18 9.96 -6.96
CA ARG A 154 5.91 10.97 -7.73
C ARG A 154 6.96 10.34 -8.66
N ARG A 155 7.60 9.25 -8.23
CA ARG A 155 8.62 8.53 -9.02
C ARG A 155 7.98 7.73 -10.15
N ILE A 156 6.85 7.09 -9.89
CA ILE A 156 6.05 6.41 -10.93
C ILE A 156 5.59 7.41 -11.99
N ALA A 157 5.10 8.58 -11.59
CA ALA A 157 4.71 9.64 -12.51
C ALA A 157 5.89 10.14 -13.35
N GLY A 158 7.05 10.38 -12.74
CA GLY A 158 8.27 10.77 -13.46
C GLY A 158 8.74 9.72 -14.46
N ILE A 159 8.71 8.44 -14.09
CA ILE A 159 9.08 7.33 -14.99
C ILE A 159 8.09 7.16 -16.12
N ARG A 160 6.79 7.34 -15.86
CA ARG A 160 5.76 7.37 -16.91
C ARG A 160 6.08 8.42 -17.96
N ILE A 161 6.34 9.65 -17.51
CA ILE A 161 6.66 10.77 -18.39
C ILE A 161 7.96 10.46 -19.16
N GLY A 162 8.98 9.94 -18.48
CA GLY A 162 10.24 9.53 -19.12
C GLY A 162 10.03 8.48 -20.21
N PHE A 163 9.24 7.44 -19.95
CA PHE A 163 8.88 6.44 -20.96
C PHE A 163 8.07 7.05 -22.11
N ASP A 164 7.07 7.88 -21.82
CA ASP A 164 6.23 8.50 -22.85
C ASP A 164 7.07 9.40 -23.78
N VAL A 165 7.99 10.18 -23.22
CA VAL A 165 8.95 10.97 -24.00
C VAL A 165 9.86 10.06 -24.82
N ALA A 166 10.43 9.01 -24.20
CA ALA A 166 11.32 8.08 -24.90
C ALA A 166 10.61 7.36 -26.06
N PHE A 167 9.35 6.93 -25.89
CA PHE A 167 8.57 6.28 -26.94
C PHE A 167 8.25 7.23 -28.08
N VAL A 168 7.86 8.47 -27.79
CA VAL A 168 7.60 9.48 -28.82
C VAL A 168 8.88 9.78 -29.61
N LEU A 169 10.02 9.97 -28.93
CA LEU A 169 11.30 10.24 -29.58
C LEU A 169 11.78 9.05 -30.42
N ALA A 170 11.72 7.83 -29.88
CA ALA A 170 12.12 6.62 -30.61
C ALA A 170 11.21 6.36 -31.80
N GLY A 171 9.89 6.51 -31.64
CA GLY A 171 8.93 6.39 -32.73
C GLY A 171 9.13 7.46 -33.81
N ALA A 172 9.36 8.72 -33.42
CA ALA A 172 9.69 9.80 -34.35
C ALA A 172 10.96 9.51 -35.15
N ALA A 173 12.00 8.99 -34.49
CA ALA A 173 13.26 8.62 -35.13
C ALA A 173 13.07 7.48 -36.15
N LEU A 174 12.20 6.50 -35.85
CA LEU A 174 11.90 5.39 -36.75
C LEU A 174 11.00 5.80 -37.94
N LEU A 175 10.08 6.74 -37.72
CA LEU A 175 9.19 7.27 -38.78
C LEU A 175 9.90 8.28 -39.70
N GLY A 176 10.85 9.03 -39.16
CA GLY A 176 11.40 10.22 -39.79
C GLY A 176 10.51 11.46 -39.56
N PRO A 177 11.08 12.68 -39.57
CA PRO A 177 10.37 13.91 -39.15
C PRO A 177 9.14 14.24 -40.00
N SER A 178 9.22 13.97 -41.31
CA SER A 178 8.15 14.25 -42.27
C SER A 178 6.96 13.32 -42.07
N VAL A 179 7.18 12.01 -41.96
CA VAL A 179 6.12 11.02 -41.79
C VAL A 179 5.50 11.10 -40.39
N ALA A 180 6.30 11.39 -39.36
CA ALA A 180 5.81 11.54 -38.00
C ALA A 180 4.78 12.69 -37.88
N THR A 181 5.02 13.81 -38.57
CA THR A 181 4.16 15.01 -38.50
C THR A 181 3.04 14.99 -39.55
N HIS A 182 3.35 14.70 -40.82
CA HIS A 182 2.37 14.75 -41.91
C HIS A 182 1.50 13.49 -42.00
N GLY A 183 1.99 12.36 -41.49
CA GLY A 183 1.23 11.11 -41.37
C GLY A 183 0.25 11.11 -40.19
N GLY A 184 0.31 12.13 -39.32
CA GLY A 184 -0.57 12.26 -38.15
C GLY A 184 -0.20 11.36 -36.97
N GLY A 185 1.01 10.81 -36.96
CA GLY A 185 1.52 10.00 -35.84
C GLY A 185 1.80 10.84 -34.59
N ILE A 186 2.39 12.02 -34.76
CA ILE A 186 2.66 13.00 -33.72
C ILE A 186 1.98 14.32 -34.09
N GLY A 187 1.15 14.84 -33.18
CA GLY A 187 0.46 16.11 -33.37
C GLY A 187 -0.09 16.68 -32.05
N PRO A 188 -0.89 17.75 -32.11
CA PRO A 188 -1.52 18.33 -30.92
C PRO A 188 -2.34 17.33 -30.11
N GLY A 189 -2.97 16.36 -30.78
CA GLY A 189 -3.68 15.26 -30.14
C GLY A 189 -2.79 14.38 -29.28
N THR A 190 -1.52 14.17 -29.66
CA THR A 190 -0.56 13.40 -28.84
C THR A 190 -0.32 14.05 -27.48
N LEU A 191 -0.22 15.39 -27.43
CA LEU A 191 -0.08 16.11 -26.18
C LEU A 191 -1.35 15.99 -25.33
N VAL A 192 -2.53 16.21 -25.95
CA VAL A 192 -3.82 16.07 -25.27
C VAL A 192 -3.99 14.67 -24.67
N LEU A 193 -3.64 13.62 -25.43
CA LEU A 193 -3.73 12.23 -24.96
C LEU A 193 -2.69 11.92 -23.87
N ALA A 194 -1.44 12.40 -24.02
CA ALA A 194 -0.38 12.19 -23.03
C ALA A 194 -0.75 12.74 -21.64
N PHE A 195 -1.28 13.97 -21.60
CA PHE A 195 -1.69 14.61 -20.35
C PHE A 195 -3.10 14.22 -19.88
N GLY A 196 -4.03 13.97 -20.81
CA GLY A 196 -5.45 13.75 -20.51
C GLY A 196 -5.81 12.31 -20.16
N CYS A 197 -5.20 11.31 -20.83
CA CYS A 197 -5.61 9.91 -20.64
C CYS A 197 -5.28 9.39 -19.23
N GLY A 198 -4.17 9.83 -18.62
CA GLY A 198 -3.79 9.43 -17.27
C GLY A 198 -4.84 9.77 -16.21
N PRO A 199 -5.19 11.06 -16.02
CA PRO A 199 -6.26 11.49 -15.13
C PRO A 199 -7.62 10.89 -15.48
N ALA A 200 -7.97 10.79 -16.77
CA ALA A 200 -9.25 10.22 -17.21
C ALA A 200 -9.39 8.76 -16.80
N ILE A 201 -8.37 7.92 -17.05
CA ILE A 201 -8.35 6.52 -16.60
C ILE A 201 -8.45 6.44 -15.07
N ALA A 202 -7.77 7.32 -14.34
CA ALA A 202 -7.83 7.32 -12.87
C ALA A 202 -9.24 7.63 -12.34
N VAL A 203 -9.96 8.56 -12.96
CA VAL A 203 -11.37 8.86 -12.62
C VAL A 203 -12.26 7.68 -12.97
N LEU A 204 -12.14 7.13 -14.18
CA LEU A 204 -12.93 5.98 -14.64
C LEU A 204 -12.72 4.75 -13.75
N LEU A 205 -11.49 4.49 -13.33
CA LEU A 205 -11.19 3.42 -12.37
C LEU A 205 -11.93 3.60 -11.04
N ARG A 206 -12.05 4.83 -10.53
CA ARG A 206 -12.82 5.10 -9.30
C ARG A 206 -14.32 4.85 -9.49
N LEU A 207 -14.86 5.25 -10.65
CA LEU A 207 -16.27 5.05 -10.98
C LEU A 207 -16.61 3.56 -11.16
N VAL A 208 -15.76 2.83 -11.86
CA VAL A 208 -15.92 1.39 -12.08
C VAL A 208 -15.72 0.59 -10.79
N ALA A 209 -14.80 1.01 -9.91
CA ALA A 209 -14.56 0.38 -8.61
C ALA A 209 -15.68 0.60 -7.57
N GLY A 210 -16.55 1.59 -7.76
CA GLY A 210 -17.67 1.90 -6.86
C GLY A 210 -18.89 0.99 -6.98
N VAL A 211 -18.89 0.02 -7.89
CA VAL A 211 -19.99 -0.94 -8.08
C VAL A 211 -19.86 -2.12 -7.09
N PRO A 212 -20.87 -2.41 -6.24
CA PRO A 212 -20.83 -3.50 -5.28
C PRO A 212 -20.56 -4.86 -5.95
N GLY A 213 -19.61 -5.64 -5.42
CA GLY A 213 -19.18 -6.94 -5.98
C GLY A 213 -17.89 -6.90 -6.79
N PHE A 214 -17.30 -5.71 -6.98
CA PHE A 214 -16.17 -5.52 -7.89
C PHE A 214 -14.85 -5.06 -7.23
N SER A 215 -14.87 -4.80 -5.92
CA SER A 215 -13.85 -4.05 -5.18
C SER A 215 -12.65 -4.86 -4.67
N GLN A 216 -12.45 -6.12 -5.07
CA GLN A 216 -11.42 -6.97 -4.44
C GLN A 216 -10.05 -7.03 -5.12
N GLN A 217 -9.80 -6.48 -6.32
CA GLN A 217 -8.51 -6.77 -6.99
C GLN A 217 -7.81 -5.69 -7.85
N ILE A 218 -8.29 -4.44 -7.89
CA ILE A 218 -7.54 -3.31 -8.54
C ILE A 218 -6.28 -2.90 -7.73
N ASN A 219 -6.03 -3.54 -6.59
CA ASN A 219 -4.73 -3.45 -5.94
C ASN A 219 -3.75 -4.44 -6.57
N GLY A 220 -3.20 -4.08 -7.73
CA GLY A 220 -1.79 -4.37 -8.08
C GLY A 220 -0.80 -3.75 -7.07
N ARG A 221 -1.33 -3.01 -6.09
CA ARG A 221 -0.73 -2.73 -4.79
C ARG A 221 -0.67 -3.95 -3.87
N GLY A 222 -1.30 -5.10 -4.12
CA GLY A 222 -1.44 -6.19 -3.13
C GLY A 222 -0.13 -6.85 -2.68
N ALA A 223 0.78 -7.16 -3.59
CA ALA A 223 2.07 -7.76 -3.23
C ALA A 223 3.01 -6.75 -2.53
N GLY A 224 2.99 -5.48 -2.97
CA GLY A 224 3.82 -4.41 -2.40
C GLY A 224 3.21 -3.79 -1.13
N ALA A 225 1.90 -3.60 -1.07
CA ALA A 225 1.18 -3.05 0.09
C ALA A 225 1.13 -4.06 1.22
N GLY A 226 0.85 -5.34 0.97
CA GLY A 226 0.98 -6.37 1.99
C GLY A 226 2.40 -6.39 2.58
N LYS A 227 3.42 -6.36 1.71
CA LYS A 227 4.82 -6.26 2.13
C LYS A 227 5.11 -4.95 2.89
N ARG A 228 4.58 -3.81 2.45
CA ARG A 228 4.73 -2.51 3.12
C ARG A 228 4.07 -2.54 4.50
N HIS A 229 2.88 -3.12 4.63
CA HIS A 229 2.17 -3.23 5.89
C HIS A 229 2.88 -4.20 6.85
N VAL A 230 3.48 -5.28 6.36
CA VAL A 230 4.38 -6.12 7.18
C VAL A 230 5.56 -5.31 7.68
N HIS A 231 6.23 -4.54 6.82
CA HIS A 231 7.35 -3.67 7.24
C HIS A 231 6.93 -2.61 8.25
N LEU A 232 5.82 -1.91 7.99
CA LEU A 232 5.29 -0.86 8.86
C LEU A 232 4.85 -1.45 10.20
N LEU A 233 4.11 -2.56 10.19
CA LEU A 233 3.66 -3.24 11.41
C LEU A 233 4.85 -3.70 12.24
N SER A 234 5.83 -4.38 11.63
CA SER A 234 7.05 -4.77 12.34
C SER A 234 7.71 -3.55 12.96
N TYR A 235 8.05 -2.52 12.17
CA TYR A 235 8.73 -1.31 12.64
C TYR A 235 7.97 -0.58 13.76
N MET A 236 6.68 -0.30 13.55
CA MET A 236 5.87 0.45 14.51
C MET A 236 5.60 -0.35 15.78
N SER A 237 5.35 -1.65 15.66
CA SER A 237 5.18 -2.51 16.84
C SER A 237 6.43 -2.51 17.73
N PHE A 238 7.63 -2.55 17.15
CA PHE A 238 8.88 -2.43 17.93
C PHE A 238 9.06 -1.06 18.58
N ARG A 239 8.59 0.02 17.96
CA ARG A 239 8.57 1.33 18.62
C ARG A 239 7.63 1.38 19.82
N HIS A 240 6.56 0.58 19.83
CA HIS A 240 5.61 0.45 20.92
C HIS A 240 6.00 -0.61 21.96
N ALA A 241 6.97 -1.46 21.66
CA ALA A 241 7.54 -2.44 22.60
C ALA A 241 8.26 -1.79 23.78
N GLN A 242 8.64 -0.51 23.65
CA GLN A 242 9.44 0.22 24.62
C GLN A 242 8.71 0.30 25.95
N GLY A 243 9.02 -0.64 26.84
CA GLY A 243 8.60 -0.68 28.22
C GLY A 243 7.35 -1.48 28.56
N SER A 244 6.71 -2.15 27.59
CA SER A 244 5.62 -3.10 27.89
C SER A 244 5.31 -4.01 26.69
N GLN A 245 5.51 -5.33 26.81
CA GLN A 245 5.07 -6.29 25.77
C GLN A 245 3.55 -6.17 25.44
N PRO A 246 2.62 -5.99 26.42
CA PRO A 246 1.20 -5.77 26.13
C PRO A 246 0.88 -4.61 25.18
N VAL A 247 1.58 -3.48 25.30
CA VAL A 247 1.35 -2.31 24.41
C VAL A 247 1.61 -2.69 22.95
N GLN A 248 2.70 -3.41 22.72
CA GLN A 248 3.05 -3.92 21.39
C GLN A 248 1.97 -4.86 20.85
N LEU A 249 1.48 -5.80 21.66
CA LEU A 249 0.42 -6.72 21.26
C LEU A 249 -0.89 -5.98 20.91
N HIS A 250 -1.36 -5.07 21.77
CA HIS A 250 -2.59 -4.32 21.53
C HIS A 250 -2.49 -3.47 20.26
N PHE A 251 -1.33 -2.87 20.01
CA PHE A 251 -1.07 -2.18 18.75
C PHE A 251 -1.15 -3.13 17.54
N MET A 252 -0.50 -4.30 17.61
CA MET A 252 -0.56 -5.30 16.55
C MET A 252 -2.00 -5.74 16.26
N GLN A 253 -2.79 -5.96 17.30
CA GLN A 253 -4.18 -6.41 17.19
C GLN A 253 -5.10 -5.33 16.61
N ALA A 254 -4.94 -4.07 17.02
CA ALA A 254 -5.63 -2.93 16.43
C ALA A 254 -5.27 -2.78 14.94
N TYR A 255 -3.97 -2.80 14.63
CA TYR A 255 -3.46 -2.66 13.27
C TYR A 255 -3.96 -3.78 12.36
N ALA A 256 -3.84 -5.04 12.79
CA ALA A 256 -4.22 -6.20 11.99
C ALA A 256 -5.71 -6.21 11.66
N ARG A 257 -6.59 -5.80 12.60
CA ARG A 257 -8.03 -5.70 12.35
C ARG A 257 -8.37 -4.53 11.43
N ILE A 258 -7.77 -3.36 11.65
CA ILE A 258 -7.93 -2.23 10.72
C ILE A 258 -7.47 -2.62 9.31
N LEU A 259 -6.35 -3.34 9.20
CA LEU A 259 -5.80 -3.85 7.93
C LEU A 259 -6.77 -4.80 7.23
N ARG A 260 -7.29 -5.79 7.97
CA ARG A 260 -8.32 -6.71 7.49
C ARG A 260 -9.54 -5.95 6.98
N ASP A 261 -10.03 -4.97 7.73
CA ASP A 261 -11.24 -4.23 7.41
C ASP A 261 -11.03 -3.29 6.19
N THR A 262 -9.78 -2.91 5.87
CA THR A 262 -9.45 -2.23 4.60
C THR A 262 -9.41 -3.17 3.38
N GLY A 263 -9.53 -4.49 3.56
CA GLY A 263 -9.44 -5.47 2.48
C GLY A 263 -8.03 -5.65 1.91
N VAL A 264 -6.99 -5.14 2.58
CA VAL A 264 -5.60 -5.34 2.16
C VAL A 264 -5.15 -6.76 2.53
N THR A 265 -4.75 -7.53 1.51
CA THR A 265 -4.24 -8.89 1.70
C THR A 265 -2.74 -8.89 1.99
N VAL A 266 -2.32 -9.64 3.02
CA VAL A 266 -0.90 -9.91 3.30
C VAL A 266 -0.55 -11.30 2.79
N ASP A 267 0.52 -11.41 1.99
CA ASP A 267 1.00 -12.70 1.47
C ASP A 267 1.67 -13.50 2.60
N PRO A 268 1.15 -14.68 2.98
CA PRO A 268 1.77 -15.54 3.99
C PRO A 268 3.20 -15.99 3.62
N GLY A 269 3.57 -15.97 2.33
CA GLY A 269 4.92 -16.25 1.86
C GLY A 269 5.98 -15.29 2.43
N LEU A 270 5.57 -14.11 2.90
CA LEU A 270 6.45 -13.17 3.58
C LEU A 270 6.95 -13.71 4.94
N ARG A 271 6.31 -14.73 5.54
CA ARG A 271 6.73 -15.41 6.79
C ARG A 271 7.95 -16.33 6.61
N SER A 272 8.34 -16.63 5.37
CA SER A 272 9.36 -17.64 5.03
C SER A 272 10.75 -17.40 5.65
N ALA A 273 11.63 -18.39 5.53
CA ALA A 273 12.98 -18.36 6.11
C ALA A 273 13.84 -17.17 5.61
N THR A 274 13.71 -16.77 4.34
CA THR A 274 14.55 -15.70 3.78
C THR A 274 14.24 -14.31 4.38
N PRO A 275 12.97 -13.84 4.44
CA PRO A 275 12.65 -12.62 5.19
C PRO A 275 12.95 -12.72 6.69
N ARG A 276 12.75 -13.89 7.31
CA ARG A 276 13.08 -14.13 8.72
C ARG A 276 14.57 -13.93 9.01
N GLU A 277 15.43 -14.42 8.13
CA GLU A 277 16.89 -14.22 8.24
C GLU A 277 17.28 -12.75 8.12
N VAL A 278 16.63 -12.01 7.22
CA VAL A 278 16.82 -10.55 7.13
C VAL A 278 16.38 -9.84 8.40
N ILE A 279 15.31 -10.29 9.06
CA ILE A 279 14.84 -9.70 10.32
C ILE A 279 15.84 -9.92 11.46
N ARG A 280 16.45 -11.11 11.57
CA ARG A 280 17.47 -11.42 12.57
C ARG A 280 18.68 -10.50 12.49
N GLN A 281 19.02 -10.04 11.30
CA GLN A 281 20.18 -9.17 11.05
C GLN A 281 19.85 -7.67 11.19
N ARG A 282 18.61 -7.30 11.55
CA ARG A 282 18.25 -5.90 11.73
C ARG A 282 18.72 -5.37 13.08
N ALA A 283 19.09 -4.10 13.08
CA ALA A 283 19.15 -3.33 14.30
C ALA A 283 17.72 -2.98 14.77
N LEU A 284 17.58 -2.73 16.06
CA LEU A 284 16.37 -2.13 16.60
C LEU A 284 16.13 -0.76 15.94
N PRO A 285 14.86 -0.31 15.83
CA PRO A 285 14.56 1.04 15.36
C PRO A 285 15.38 2.09 16.10
N THR A 286 15.76 3.15 15.39
CA THR A 286 16.24 4.39 16.04
C THR A 286 15.23 4.73 17.13
N ASN A 287 15.72 5.00 18.35
CA ASN A 287 14.92 5.30 19.54
C ASN A 287 14.57 4.11 20.43
N HIS A 288 15.01 2.88 20.13
CA HIS A 288 14.85 1.75 21.05
C HIS A 288 15.97 1.72 22.10
N LEU A 289 15.69 1.14 23.27
CA LEU A 289 16.70 0.81 24.28
C LEU A 289 17.86 0.07 23.64
N ASP A 290 19.08 0.54 23.92
CA ASP A 290 20.30 -0.13 23.51
C ASP A 290 20.40 -1.46 24.26
N ILE A 291 20.59 -2.54 23.50
CA ILE A 291 20.75 -3.89 24.03
C ILE A 291 22.19 -4.30 23.72
N PRO A 292 23.07 -4.40 24.74
CA PRO A 292 24.51 -4.56 24.53
C PRO A 292 24.90 -5.83 23.76
N ASP A 293 24.08 -6.87 23.85
CA ASP A 293 24.32 -8.17 23.25
C ASP A 293 23.50 -8.33 21.95
N PRO A 294 24.17 -8.41 20.79
CA PRO A 294 23.52 -8.61 19.49
C PRO A 294 22.69 -9.90 19.39
N ALA A 295 23.01 -10.94 20.17
CA ALA A 295 22.23 -12.17 20.21
C ALA A 295 20.83 -11.92 20.77
N LEU A 296 20.71 -11.03 21.76
CA LEU A 296 19.44 -10.65 22.39
C LEU A 296 18.56 -9.85 21.44
N ILE A 297 19.16 -8.95 20.64
CA ILE A 297 18.44 -8.21 19.59
C ILE A 297 17.85 -9.17 18.57
N SER A 298 18.66 -10.13 18.11
CA SER A 298 18.24 -11.14 17.13
C SER A 298 17.08 -12.00 17.66
N ALA A 299 17.20 -12.48 18.89
CA ALA A 299 16.17 -13.26 19.58
C ALA A 299 14.85 -12.47 19.72
N GLN A 300 14.92 -11.20 20.15
CA GLN A 300 13.73 -10.38 20.33
C GLN A 300 13.02 -10.05 19.01
N LEU A 301 13.78 -9.68 17.98
CA LEU A 301 13.22 -9.39 16.65
C LEU A 301 12.53 -10.60 16.05
N GLU A 302 13.14 -11.77 16.21
CA GLU A 302 12.58 -13.01 15.70
C GLU A 302 11.35 -13.48 16.48
N PHE A 303 11.39 -13.42 17.82
CA PHE A 303 10.26 -13.76 18.68
C PHE A 303 9.01 -12.97 18.28
N TRP A 304 9.18 -11.65 18.16
CA TRP A 304 8.09 -10.74 17.80
C TRP A 304 7.69 -10.82 16.34
N TRP A 305 8.61 -11.16 15.44
CA TRP A 305 8.28 -11.49 14.06
C TRP A 305 7.31 -12.67 13.99
N LEU A 306 7.60 -13.76 14.72
CA LEU A 306 6.73 -14.93 14.76
C LEU A 306 5.38 -14.61 15.41
N LEU A 307 5.37 -13.86 16.52
CA LEU A 307 4.15 -13.49 17.22
C LEU A 307 3.26 -12.54 16.38
N MET A 308 3.86 -11.61 15.64
CA MET A 308 3.16 -10.77 14.68
C MET A 308 2.45 -11.62 13.61
N TRP A 309 3.10 -12.67 13.11
CA TRP A 309 2.48 -13.59 12.16
C TRP A 309 1.32 -14.37 12.76
N ASP A 310 1.44 -14.81 14.02
CA ASP A 310 0.35 -15.48 14.73
C ASP A 310 -0.86 -14.55 14.90
N VAL A 311 -0.64 -13.27 15.21
CA VAL A 311 -1.69 -12.24 15.26
C VAL A 311 -2.32 -12.03 13.88
N LEU A 312 -1.52 -11.90 12.83
CA LEU A 312 -2.02 -11.74 11.46
C LEU A 312 -2.82 -12.95 11.01
N ASP A 313 -2.36 -14.16 11.32
CA ASP A 313 -3.05 -15.40 10.98
C ASP A 313 -4.35 -15.54 11.78
N ALA A 314 -4.34 -15.27 13.09
CA ALA A 314 -5.53 -15.29 13.94
C ALA A 314 -6.61 -14.32 13.43
N VAL A 315 -6.24 -13.07 13.14
CA VAL A 315 -7.20 -12.05 12.67
C VAL A 315 -7.73 -12.34 11.26
N ARG A 316 -6.87 -12.88 10.38
CA ARG A 316 -7.21 -13.22 8.99
C ARG A 316 -8.13 -14.42 8.90
N THR A 317 -7.86 -15.46 9.68
CA THR A 317 -8.61 -16.73 9.67
C THR A 317 -9.81 -16.69 10.62
N ARG A 318 -9.83 -15.74 11.57
CA ARG A 318 -10.73 -15.73 12.72
C ARG A 318 -10.61 -17.03 13.54
N ASP A 319 -9.38 -17.51 13.65
CA ASP A 319 -9.03 -18.69 14.43
C ASP A 319 -8.04 -18.29 15.52
N HIS A 320 -8.54 -18.21 16.74
CA HIS A 320 -7.77 -17.79 17.91
C HIS A 320 -6.74 -18.85 18.35
N THR A 321 -6.83 -20.09 17.84
CA THR A 321 -5.85 -21.14 18.14
C THR A 321 -4.46 -20.84 17.55
N HIS A 322 -4.37 -19.89 16.62
CA HIS A 322 -3.09 -19.37 16.15
C HIS A 322 -2.31 -18.61 17.23
N LEU A 323 -2.98 -18.06 18.25
CA LEU A 323 -2.32 -17.30 19.30
C LEU A 323 -1.66 -18.25 20.33
N PRO A 324 -0.36 -18.06 20.64
CA PRO A 324 0.39 -18.96 21.50
C PRO A 324 -0.11 -18.93 22.94
N SER A 325 -0.04 -20.05 23.65
CA SER A 325 -0.19 -20.15 25.11
C SER A 325 1.07 -19.71 25.85
N ARG A 326 1.01 -19.56 27.18
CA ARG A 326 2.18 -19.36 28.04
C ARG A 326 3.34 -20.32 27.72
N ARG A 327 3.02 -21.59 27.55
CA ARG A 327 4.00 -22.63 27.25
C ARG A 327 4.64 -22.40 25.88
N ASP A 328 3.85 -22.09 24.87
CA ASP A 328 4.33 -21.83 23.51
C ASP A 328 5.25 -20.59 23.47
N LEU A 329 4.97 -19.57 24.29
CA LEU A 329 5.84 -18.39 24.43
C LEU A 329 7.21 -18.76 25.02
N LEU A 330 7.24 -19.61 26.06
CA LEU A 330 8.49 -20.08 26.68
C LEU A 330 9.29 -20.97 25.71
N ASP A 331 8.64 -21.91 25.04
CA ASP A 331 9.27 -22.79 24.06
C ASP A 331 9.85 -21.96 22.89
N ARG A 332 9.13 -20.93 22.44
CA ARG A 332 9.60 -20.01 21.41
C ARG A 332 10.77 -19.15 21.86
N MET A 333 10.72 -18.59 23.06
CA MET A 333 11.82 -17.82 23.64
C MET A 333 13.12 -18.63 23.58
N ASN A 334 13.09 -19.88 24.07
CA ASN A 334 14.23 -20.78 24.03
C ASN A 334 14.68 -21.07 22.59
N ALA A 335 13.73 -21.32 21.67
CA ALA A 335 14.03 -21.67 20.28
C ALA A 335 14.70 -20.54 19.47
N VAL A 336 14.45 -19.27 19.83
CA VAL A 336 15.10 -18.11 19.19
C VAL A 336 16.40 -17.69 19.89
N GLY A 337 16.83 -18.44 20.92
CA GLY A 337 18.04 -18.14 21.69
C GLY A 337 17.84 -17.10 22.81
N GLY A 338 16.59 -16.79 23.17
CA GLY A 338 16.28 -15.92 24.31
C GLY A 338 16.29 -16.66 25.64
N ASN A 339 16.37 -15.91 26.74
CA ASN A 339 16.32 -16.43 28.11
C ASN A 339 15.66 -15.43 29.08
N GLN A 340 15.35 -15.86 30.31
CA GLN A 340 14.66 -15.03 31.31
C GLN A 340 15.51 -13.91 31.93
N GLU A 341 16.82 -13.90 31.71
CA GLU A 341 17.69 -12.79 32.13
C GLU A 341 17.48 -11.56 31.23
N MET A 342 16.87 -11.75 30.05
CA MET A 342 16.50 -10.66 29.15
C MET A 342 15.34 -9.85 29.70
N SER A 343 15.49 -8.53 29.68
CA SER A 343 14.47 -7.57 30.14
C SER A 343 13.11 -7.69 29.47
N SER A 344 13.05 -8.29 28.28
CA SER A 344 11.80 -8.51 27.51
C SER A 344 11.21 -9.91 27.69
N PHE A 345 11.92 -10.82 28.35
CA PHE A 345 11.51 -12.21 28.56
C PHE A 345 11.51 -12.62 30.04
N THR A 346 11.52 -11.65 30.94
CA THR A 346 11.31 -11.93 32.36
C THR A 346 9.98 -12.66 32.56
N ASP A 347 9.87 -13.42 33.65
CA ASP A 347 8.64 -14.14 33.94
C ASP A 347 7.43 -13.19 34.02
N GLU A 348 7.63 -12.00 34.61
CA GLU A 348 6.66 -10.91 34.67
C GLU A 348 6.24 -10.41 33.28
N GLU A 349 7.19 -10.12 32.39
CA GLU A 349 6.89 -9.63 31.03
C GLU A 349 6.11 -10.63 30.21
N LEU A 350 6.55 -11.90 30.23
CA LEU A 350 5.84 -12.95 29.54
C LEU A 350 4.44 -13.13 30.14
N THR A 351 4.25 -12.89 31.45
CA THR A 351 2.96 -13.13 32.14
C THR A 351 1.98 -12.02 31.80
N ALA A 352 2.48 -10.79 31.75
CA ALA A 352 1.72 -9.67 31.22
C ALA A 352 1.33 -9.88 29.75
N LEU A 353 2.25 -10.39 28.92
CA LEU A 353 1.97 -10.73 27.52
C LEU A 353 0.91 -11.82 27.39
N ASP A 354 1.01 -12.90 28.17
CA ASP A 354 0.05 -14.00 28.16
C ASP A 354 -1.34 -13.54 28.60
N SER A 355 -1.42 -12.73 29.67
CA SER A 355 -2.68 -12.12 30.13
C SER A 355 -3.30 -11.22 29.05
N ALA A 356 -2.48 -10.49 28.30
CA ALA A 356 -2.96 -9.69 27.18
C ALA A 356 -3.40 -10.54 25.97
N LEU A 357 -2.79 -11.70 25.75
CA LEU A 357 -3.21 -12.67 24.73
C LEU A 357 -4.52 -13.35 25.08
N ASP A 358 -4.79 -13.62 26.37
CA ASP A 358 -6.05 -14.22 26.83
C ASP A 358 -7.28 -13.44 26.37
N LEU A 359 -7.20 -12.11 26.38
CA LEU A 359 -8.24 -11.25 25.83
C LEU A 359 -8.59 -11.64 24.39
N TYR A 360 -7.59 -11.94 23.57
CA TYR A 360 -7.74 -12.24 22.15
C TYR A 360 -7.91 -13.73 21.84
N ARG A 361 -7.66 -14.61 22.81
CA ARG A 361 -7.98 -16.04 22.74
C ARG A 361 -9.48 -16.30 22.96
N ASN A 362 -10.24 -15.29 23.39
CA ASN A 362 -11.68 -15.37 23.55
C ASN A 362 -12.42 -15.06 22.23
N ALA A 363 -13.37 -15.91 21.83
CA ALA A 363 -14.19 -15.73 20.63
C ALA A 363 -14.96 -14.38 20.58
N ALA A 364 -15.27 -13.78 21.73
CA ALA A 364 -15.88 -12.44 21.78
C ALA A 364 -14.96 -11.35 21.19
N ALA A 365 -13.64 -11.55 21.23
CA ALA A 365 -12.66 -10.59 20.72
C ALA A 365 -12.58 -10.55 19.18
N ASP A 366 -13.19 -11.50 18.48
CA ASP A 366 -13.28 -11.48 17.01
C ASP A 366 -14.20 -10.36 16.50
N GLN A 367 -15.14 -9.94 17.34
CA GLN A 367 -16.10 -8.87 17.03
C GLN A 367 -15.54 -7.47 17.31
N LEU A 368 -14.44 -7.37 18.05
CA LEU A 368 -13.83 -6.08 18.36
C LEU A 368 -13.29 -5.44 17.08
N ALA A 369 -13.70 -4.20 16.82
CA ALA A 369 -13.12 -3.37 15.77
C ALA A 369 -11.73 -2.86 16.22
N GLY A 370 -10.83 -2.63 15.27
CA GLY A 370 -9.46 -2.25 15.62
C GLY A 370 -9.32 -0.85 16.23
N ASP A 371 -10.24 0.06 15.93
CA ASP A 371 -10.35 1.37 16.58
C ASP A 371 -10.83 1.25 18.04
N VAL A 372 -11.77 0.33 18.32
CA VAL A 372 -12.15 -0.03 19.70
C VAL A 372 -10.95 -0.56 20.46
N ILE A 373 -10.16 -1.46 19.86
CA ILE A 373 -8.94 -1.96 20.53
C ILE A 373 -7.93 -0.84 20.78
N ALA A 374 -7.78 0.08 19.82
CA ALA A 374 -6.89 1.22 19.94
C ALA A 374 -7.20 2.06 21.18
N VAL A 375 -8.48 2.30 21.47
CA VAL A 375 -8.91 3.17 22.57
C VAL A 375 -9.10 2.42 23.90
N THR A 376 -9.56 1.16 23.85
CA THR A 376 -9.90 0.38 25.05
C THR A 376 -8.71 -0.33 25.67
N TYR A 377 -7.71 -0.74 24.87
CA TYR A 377 -6.59 -1.54 25.37
C TYR A 377 -5.23 -0.93 25.05
N PHE A 378 -5.01 -0.47 23.82
CA PHE A 378 -3.72 0.12 23.43
C PHE A 378 -3.47 1.45 24.15
N LEU A 379 -4.44 2.37 24.14
CA LEU A 379 -4.29 3.69 24.78
C LEU A 379 -4.01 3.61 26.29
N PRO A 380 -4.77 2.86 27.12
CA PRO A 380 -4.45 2.74 28.55
C PRO A 380 -3.04 2.18 28.79
N ALA A 381 -2.64 1.17 28.02
CA ALA A 381 -1.32 0.56 28.14
C ALA A 381 -0.21 1.55 27.72
N LEU A 382 -0.43 2.34 26.65
CA LEU A 382 0.48 3.40 26.21
C LEU A 382 0.63 4.50 27.27
N LEU A 383 -0.47 4.93 27.91
CA LEU A 383 -0.42 5.92 28.99
C LEU A 383 0.36 5.40 30.19
N HIS A 384 0.22 4.11 30.53
CA HIS A 384 0.99 3.49 31.59
C HIS A 384 2.49 3.55 31.32
N VAL A 385 2.92 3.17 30.11
CA VAL A 385 4.32 3.25 29.67
C VAL A 385 4.85 4.69 29.68
N GLU A 386 4.11 5.63 29.11
CA GLU A 386 4.48 7.05 29.08
C GLU A 386 4.64 7.63 30.48
N ARG A 387 3.75 7.29 31.42
CA ARG A 387 3.89 7.71 32.82
C ARG A 387 5.14 7.12 33.46
N GLY A 388 5.47 5.86 33.13
CA GLY A 388 6.74 5.24 33.48
C GLY A 388 7.92 6.10 33.04
N PHE A 389 7.94 6.55 31.79
CA PHE A 389 8.97 7.45 31.28
C PHE A 389 9.02 8.82 31.97
N GLN A 390 7.91 9.26 32.56
CA GLN A 390 7.86 10.46 33.40
C GLN A 390 8.25 10.22 34.87
N GLY A 391 8.82 9.05 35.19
CA GLY A 391 9.29 8.68 36.53
C GLY A 391 8.21 8.07 37.43
N ALA A 392 7.06 7.66 36.88
CA ALA A 392 6.05 6.95 37.66
C ALA A 392 6.40 5.45 37.75
N GLY A 393 6.78 4.98 38.94
CA GLY A 393 7.13 3.58 39.20
C GLY A 393 8.64 3.34 39.25
N THR A 394 9.03 2.07 39.33
CA THR A 394 10.42 1.67 39.60
C THR A 394 11.20 1.24 38.36
N ARG A 395 10.51 0.96 37.25
CA ARG A 395 11.10 0.39 36.04
C ARG A 395 11.89 1.38 35.20
N PHE A 396 11.43 2.63 35.15
CA PHE A 396 12.07 3.73 34.42
C PHE A 396 12.31 4.90 35.37
N PRO A 397 13.31 4.80 36.27
CA PRO A 397 13.60 5.86 37.25
C PRO A 397 13.97 7.20 36.59
N ALA A 398 14.41 7.16 35.33
CA ALA A 398 14.48 8.30 34.42
C ALA A 398 14.14 7.80 33.00
N ARG A 399 13.61 8.67 32.14
CA ARG A 399 13.37 8.34 30.72
C ARG A 399 14.67 7.85 30.08
N PRO A 400 14.74 6.62 29.56
CA PRO A 400 15.88 6.19 28.76
C PRO A 400 15.89 7.02 27.46
N ARG A 401 16.70 8.08 27.41
CA ARG A 401 16.92 8.90 26.20
C ARG A 401 17.55 8.01 25.14
N THR A 402 16.88 7.80 24.03
CA THR A 402 17.41 6.94 22.96
C THR A 402 17.19 7.48 21.55
N ASP A 403 16.59 8.67 21.40
CA ASP A 403 15.92 9.01 20.15
C ASP A 403 16.62 9.97 19.19
N GLY A 404 17.68 10.69 19.60
CA GLY A 404 18.20 11.78 18.75
C GLY A 404 17.10 12.78 18.30
N GLY A 405 15.94 12.73 18.96
CA GLY A 405 14.85 13.69 18.86
C GLY A 405 14.96 14.68 20.01
N ASP A 406 13.98 15.57 20.09
CA ASP A 406 13.93 16.46 21.24
C ASP A 406 13.76 15.63 22.51
N VAL A 407 14.71 15.81 23.43
CA VAL A 407 14.76 15.22 24.78
C VAL A 407 13.45 15.46 25.53
N HIS A 408 12.68 16.44 25.07
CA HIS A 408 11.49 16.93 25.70
C HIS A 408 10.18 16.29 25.21
N ASP A 409 10.11 15.58 24.07
CA ASP A 409 8.82 15.30 23.40
C ASP A 409 8.14 13.97 23.78
N SER A 410 6.82 13.93 23.99
CA SER A 410 6.03 12.71 24.30
C SER A 410 5.87 11.80 23.06
N LEU A 411 5.87 10.47 23.23
CA LEU A 411 5.64 9.52 22.11
C LEU A 411 4.22 9.67 21.57
N LEU A 412 3.22 9.76 22.46
CA LEU A 412 1.83 10.00 22.10
C LEU A 412 1.73 11.28 21.27
N LEU A 413 2.32 12.38 21.73
CA LEU A 413 2.28 13.66 21.04
C LEU A 413 2.97 13.59 19.67
N THR A 414 4.15 12.96 19.60
CA THR A 414 4.90 12.74 18.37
C THR A 414 4.08 11.97 17.33
N HIS A 415 3.44 10.87 17.74
CA HIS A 415 2.62 10.06 16.86
C HIS A 415 1.33 10.75 16.44
N CYS A 416 0.68 11.50 17.34
CA CYS A 416 -0.50 12.31 17.01
C CYS A 416 -0.19 13.39 15.98
N ARG A 417 0.90 14.16 16.19
CA ARG A 417 1.36 15.20 15.24
C ARG A 417 1.69 14.61 13.88
N ALA A 418 2.43 13.50 13.85
CA ALA A 418 2.77 12.81 12.60
C ALA A 418 1.54 12.28 11.87
N ALA A 419 0.56 11.74 12.60
CA ALA A 419 -0.71 11.29 12.04
C ALA A 419 -1.48 12.47 11.43
N ARG A 420 -1.68 13.57 12.17
CA ARG A 420 -2.33 14.79 11.67
C ARG A 420 -1.70 15.26 10.36
N ASP A 421 -0.37 15.38 10.33
CA ASP A 421 0.35 15.85 9.15
C ASP A 421 0.15 14.92 7.94
N ARG A 422 0.10 13.61 8.14
CA ARG A 422 -0.18 12.63 7.07
C ARG A 422 -1.63 12.63 6.63
N TYR A 423 -2.58 12.90 7.53
CA TYR A 423 -3.99 13.15 7.21
C TYR A 423 -4.15 14.36 6.30
N ARG A 424 -3.56 15.49 6.67
CA ARG A 424 -3.61 16.73 5.87
C ARG A 424 -2.95 16.59 4.50
N LYS A 425 -1.92 15.74 4.38
CA LYS A 425 -1.22 15.44 3.12
C LYS A 425 -1.93 14.37 2.26
N GLY A 426 -2.97 13.71 2.77
CA GLY A 426 -3.64 12.60 2.09
C GLY A 426 -2.76 11.36 1.91
N THR A 427 -1.74 11.18 2.77
CA THR A 427 -0.77 10.08 2.71
C THR A 427 -0.87 9.15 3.93
N THR A 428 -2.06 8.98 4.48
CA THR A 428 -2.30 8.22 5.71
C THR A 428 -2.02 6.74 5.56
N ASP A 429 -1.60 6.12 6.66
CA ASP A 429 -1.54 4.67 6.83
C ASP A 429 -2.37 4.20 8.04
N ILE A 430 -2.28 2.90 8.35
CA ILE A 430 -3.06 2.28 9.43
C ILE A 430 -2.62 2.75 10.82
N THR A 431 -1.34 3.02 11.00
CA THR A 431 -0.80 3.62 12.23
C THR A 431 -1.49 4.96 12.48
N ASP A 432 -1.60 5.77 11.43
CA ASP A 432 -2.27 7.08 11.53
C ASP A 432 -3.75 6.92 11.91
N ARG A 433 -4.43 5.88 11.41
CA ARG A 433 -5.81 5.56 11.80
C ARG A 433 -5.93 5.18 13.27
N VAL A 434 -4.98 4.40 13.81
CA VAL A 434 -4.93 4.07 15.25
C VAL A 434 -4.81 5.36 16.06
N TYR A 435 -3.86 6.23 15.72
CA TYR A 435 -3.64 7.47 16.45
C TYR A 435 -4.75 8.51 16.27
N HIS A 436 -5.40 8.56 15.12
CA HIS A 436 -6.58 9.39 14.93
C HIS A 436 -7.77 8.92 15.79
N ALA A 437 -7.96 7.60 15.94
CA ALA A 437 -8.96 7.07 16.86
C ALA A 437 -8.65 7.44 18.32
N VAL A 438 -7.37 7.36 18.71
CA VAL A 438 -6.87 7.80 20.02
C VAL A 438 -7.15 9.29 20.26
N CYS A 439 -6.77 10.18 19.34
CA CYS A 439 -7.04 11.62 19.44
C CYS A 439 -8.53 11.90 19.65
N ARG A 440 -9.38 11.35 18.78
CA ARG A 440 -10.84 11.54 18.87
C ARG A 440 -11.45 10.99 20.15
N HIS A 441 -10.83 9.98 20.75
CA HIS A 441 -11.29 9.46 22.03
C HIS A 441 -10.89 10.39 23.17
N LEU A 442 -9.66 10.90 23.17
CA LEU A 442 -9.17 11.86 24.16
C LEU A 442 -9.95 13.19 24.10
N ASP A 443 -10.29 13.70 22.91
CA ASP A 443 -11.13 14.91 22.75
C ASP A 443 -12.54 14.76 23.34
N ARG A 444 -13.12 13.56 23.23
CA ARG A 444 -14.43 13.26 23.83
C ARG A 444 -14.29 13.10 25.33
N ALA A 445 -13.25 12.40 25.78
CA ALA A 445 -12.96 12.17 27.18
C ALA A 445 -12.61 13.46 27.94
N GLU A 446 -12.14 14.53 27.29
CA GLU A 446 -12.05 15.88 27.91
C GLU A 446 -13.39 16.39 28.45
N ARG A 447 -14.51 15.79 28.04
CA ARG A 447 -15.87 16.13 28.49
C ARG A 447 -16.42 15.19 29.57
N ASP A 448 -15.76 14.03 29.80
CA ASP A 448 -16.24 12.96 30.68
C ASP A 448 -15.17 12.56 31.74
N ASP A 449 -15.51 12.57 33.03
CA ASP A 449 -14.56 12.25 34.12
C ASP A 449 -14.38 10.72 34.31
N THR A 450 -13.65 10.11 33.39
CA THR A 450 -13.32 8.67 33.43
C THR A 450 -11.95 8.41 34.09
N ALA A 451 -11.72 7.21 34.61
CA ALA A 451 -10.41 6.80 35.13
C ALA A 451 -9.28 6.94 34.09
N LEU A 452 -9.60 6.70 32.80
CA LEU A 452 -8.68 6.93 31.68
C LEU A 452 -8.31 8.40 31.55
N HIS A 453 -9.30 9.30 31.62
CA HIS A 453 -9.08 10.74 31.58
C HIS A 453 -8.24 11.23 32.77
N GLY A 454 -8.47 10.70 33.97
CA GLY A 454 -7.63 10.93 35.14
C GLY A 454 -6.16 10.52 34.91
N SER A 455 -5.93 9.34 34.35
CA SER A 455 -4.57 8.86 34.01
C SER A 455 -3.90 9.75 32.95
N TYR A 456 -4.63 10.19 31.94
CA TYR A 456 -4.14 11.10 30.91
C TYR A 456 -3.78 12.48 31.48
N ARG A 457 -4.64 13.10 32.32
CA ARG A 457 -4.31 14.36 33.01
C ARG A 457 -3.07 14.23 33.89
N ALA A 458 -2.94 13.11 34.61
CA ALA A 458 -1.76 12.83 35.41
C ALA A 458 -0.49 12.71 34.55
N LEU A 459 -0.59 12.15 33.34
CA LEU A 459 0.51 12.11 32.38
C LEU A 459 0.90 13.53 31.93
N VAL A 460 -0.05 14.36 31.46
CA VAL A 460 0.21 15.75 31.04
C VAL A 460 0.87 16.54 32.17
N ALA A 461 0.35 16.42 33.40
CA ALA A 461 0.93 17.08 34.56
C ALA A 461 2.37 16.59 34.85
N SER A 462 2.65 15.29 34.69
CA SER A 462 3.98 14.73 34.93
C SER A 462 4.98 15.15 33.85
N TYR A 463 4.54 15.16 32.59
CA TYR A 463 5.30 15.70 31.48
C TYR A 463 5.67 17.17 31.72
N ASN A 464 4.69 18.04 32.02
CA ASN A 464 4.95 19.46 32.25
C ASN A 464 5.85 19.73 33.47
N ARG A 465 5.79 18.90 34.52
CA ARG A 465 6.73 19.00 35.64
C ARG A 465 8.16 18.71 35.22
N ASN A 466 8.35 17.76 34.31
CA ASN A 466 9.67 17.37 33.80
C ASN A 466 10.15 18.28 32.64
N HIS A 467 9.24 19.07 32.06
CA HIS A 467 9.48 19.95 30.91
C HIS A 467 9.01 21.39 31.18
N PRO A 468 9.58 22.09 32.19
CA PRO A 468 9.08 23.40 32.62
C PRO A 468 9.29 24.53 31.60
N GLN A 469 10.12 24.33 30.58
CA GLN A 469 10.41 25.34 29.56
C GLN A 469 9.40 25.35 28.40
N GLU A 470 8.68 24.24 28.19
CA GLU A 470 7.72 24.08 27.11
C GLU A 470 6.50 23.32 27.62
N LEU A 471 5.55 24.07 28.19
CA LEU A 471 4.34 23.52 28.77
C LEU A 471 3.36 23.13 27.67
N GLU A 472 2.99 21.86 27.65
CA GLU A 472 1.99 21.33 26.72
C GLU A 472 0.63 21.21 27.43
N PRO A 473 -0.42 21.90 26.96
CA PRO A 473 -1.75 21.78 27.56
C PRO A 473 -2.38 20.41 27.30
N ARG A 474 -1.95 19.72 26.23
CA ARG A 474 -2.40 18.39 25.84
C ARG A 474 -1.25 17.65 25.12
N LEU A 475 -1.17 16.34 25.32
CA LEU A 475 -0.22 15.45 24.63
C LEU A 475 -0.85 14.69 23.45
N HIS A 476 -2.01 15.15 22.97
CA HIS A 476 -2.62 14.67 21.72
C HIS A 476 -2.99 15.84 20.82
N THR A 477 -3.16 15.55 19.54
CA THR A 477 -3.62 16.54 18.56
C THR A 477 -5.16 16.54 18.52
N PRO A 478 -5.83 17.71 18.64
CA PRO A 478 -7.27 17.81 18.49
C PRO A 478 -7.78 17.22 17.17
N GLY A 479 -8.92 16.53 17.22
CA GLY A 479 -9.46 15.77 16.10
C GLY A 479 -9.91 16.63 14.92
N ASP A 480 -10.29 17.87 15.14
CA ASP A 480 -10.62 18.86 14.11
C ASP A 480 -9.39 19.29 13.29
N GLU A 481 -8.18 19.26 13.87
CA GLU A 481 -6.94 19.56 13.14
C GLU A 481 -6.56 18.52 12.07
N PHE A 482 -7.23 17.36 12.03
CA PHE A 482 -7.01 16.33 11.03
C PHE A 482 -7.67 16.66 9.67
N ALA A 483 -8.58 17.64 9.62
CA ALA A 483 -9.25 18.07 8.40
C ALA A 483 -8.30 18.79 7.42
N THR A 484 -8.58 18.69 6.12
CA THR A 484 -7.90 19.53 5.12
C THR A 484 -8.56 20.91 5.03
N PRO A 485 -7.82 21.99 4.70
CA PRO A 485 -8.40 23.34 4.53
C PRO A 485 -9.51 23.46 3.47
N ALA A 486 -9.70 22.42 2.65
CA ALA A 486 -10.78 22.31 1.66
C ALA A 486 -12.07 21.70 2.25
N GLN A 487 -11.98 20.96 3.37
CA GLN A 487 -13.13 20.36 4.06
C GLN A 487 -13.81 21.37 5.00
N ASP A 488 -13.07 22.34 5.54
CA ASP A 488 -13.62 23.43 6.39
C ASP A 488 -14.41 24.50 5.63
N ARG A 489 -14.39 24.49 4.28
CA ARG A 489 -15.24 25.41 3.48
C ARG A 489 -16.57 24.79 3.04
N ALA A 490 -16.82 23.54 3.42
CA ALA A 490 -18.01 22.79 3.06
C ALA A 490 -18.85 22.36 4.29
N ALA A 491 -18.47 22.80 5.48
CA ALA A 491 -19.27 22.79 6.70
C ALA A 491 -19.55 24.24 7.10
#